data_AF-A0A1Y1Q756-F1
#
_entry.id   AF-A0A1Y1Q756-F1
#
_cell.length_a   1.000
_cell.length_b   1.000
_cell.length_c   1.000
_cell.angle_alpha   90.00
_cell.angle_beta   90.00
_cell.angle_gamma   90.00
#
_symmetry.space_group_name_H-M   'P 1'
#
loop_
_entity.id
_entity.type
_entity.pdbx_description
1 polymer ?
#
loop_
_entity_poly.entity_id
_entity_poly.type
_entity_poly.pdbx_seq_one_letter_code
_entity_poly.pdbx_strand_id
1 'polypeptide(L)'
;MATREELSAQASACNDAASYAALAKQAAAEPADLDYAKELLAKGESNCSFPAHYVSVAEGYVAIGDNAKAADLYDEAANACFDAKEKAETGYSIAKCLGDRDKGRALLEEAIAETTNTTELLSYAGYVQDALQDNALANKLFSKVTANCKSIADYQKLATDIKNSGNSTTALMVFKKAAPSSSETADVVTFAKGLKDLFGDDKEVAATLADAESNCMFPAQFVLAGGFMNLLGDKDKAEDLLEQGKNFAMSGEENLDLATGYASLLGDQATANDMYSVALNEFSGKEDLLKLASAVAANMDDKTIAGKAYDKLASKLNTPSDLAMLAKAVNDNLGD
;
A
#
# COMPACT_ATOMS: atom_id res chain seq x y z
N MET A 1 1.06 -5.89 -34.85
CA MET A 1 2.49 -6.20 -34.65
C MET A 1 3.25 -5.51 -35.76
N ALA A 2 4.39 -4.90 -35.46
CA ALA A 2 5.17 -4.18 -36.46
C ALA A 2 5.97 -5.18 -37.31
N THR A 3 5.92 -5.01 -38.63
CA THR A 3 6.70 -5.77 -39.60
C THR A 3 8.16 -5.30 -39.62
N ARG A 4 9.08 -6.12 -40.12
CA ARG A 4 10.50 -5.72 -40.31
C ARG A 4 10.63 -4.43 -41.11
N GLU A 5 9.75 -4.19 -42.09
CA GLU A 5 9.74 -2.99 -42.92
C GLU A 5 9.36 -1.73 -42.11
N GLU A 6 8.33 -1.83 -41.27
CA GLU A 6 7.90 -0.74 -40.36
C GLU A 6 8.96 -0.44 -39.29
N LEU A 7 9.60 -1.47 -38.73
CA LEU A 7 10.68 -1.31 -37.76
C LEU A 7 11.94 -0.75 -38.42
N SER A 8 12.23 -1.12 -39.67
CA SER A 8 13.37 -0.58 -40.44
C SER A 8 13.24 0.91 -40.71
N ALA A 9 12.03 1.39 -41.00
CA ALA A 9 11.77 2.82 -41.10
C ALA A 9 12.02 3.54 -39.76
N GLN A 10 11.59 2.96 -38.63
CA GLN A 10 11.82 3.52 -37.29
C GLN A 10 13.30 3.53 -36.89
N ALA A 11 14.07 2.52 -37.31
CA ALA A 11 15.50 2.41 -37.03
C ALA A 11 16.30 3.62 -37.56
N SER A 12 15.81 4.28 -38.62
CA SER A 12 16.44 5.50 -39.16
C SER A 12 16.31 6.73 -38.25
N ALA A 13 15.37 6.69 -37.29
CA ALA A 13 15.18 7.74 -36.29
C ALA A 13 15.91 7.44 -34.96
N CYS A 14 16.45 6.22 -34.79
CA CYS A 14 17.24 5.85 -33.62
C CYS A 14 18.61 6.55 -33.66
N ASN A 15 18.94 7.25 -32.57
CA ASN A 15 20.16 8.07 -32.46
C ASN A 15 20.98 7.75 -31.20
N ASP A 16 20.55 6.78 -30.39
CA ASP A 16 21.22 6.39 -29.16
C ASP A 16 21.04 4.88 -28.89
N ALA A 17 21.85 4.35 -27.97
CA ALA A 17 21.80 2.93 -27.62
C ALA A 17 20.43 2.46 -27.09
N ALA A 18 19.73 3.32 -26.34
CA ALA A 18 18.44 3.01 -25.73
C ALA A 18 17.32 2.88 -26.78
N SER A 19 17.28 3.76 -27.77
CA SER A 19 16.30 3.72 -28.87
C SER A 19 16.50 2.48 -29.75
N TYR A 20 17.74 2.09 -30.02
CA TYR A 20 18.04 0.82 -30.71
C TYR A 20 17.62 -0.41 -29.88
N ALA A 21 17.92 -0.42 -28.57
CA ALA A 21 17.53 -1.52 -27.69
C ALA A 21 15.99 -1.65 -27.55
N ALA A 22 15.28 -0.53 -27.44
CA ALA A 22 13.82 -0.52 -27.41
C ALA A 22 13.21 -1.04 -28.72
N LEU A 23 13.79 -0.68 -29.86
CA LEU A 23 13.34 -1.18 -31.17
C LEU A 23 13.65 -2.68 -31.33
N ALA A 24 14.78 -3.16 -30.81
CA ALA A 24 15.11 -4.58 -30.79
C ALA A 24 14.12 -5.40 -29.95
N LYS A 25 13.68 -4.86 -28.80
CA LYS A 25 12.61 -5.49 -27.99
C LYS A 25 11.31 -5.61 -28.78
N GLN A 26 10.98 -4.65 -29.65
CA GLN A 26 9.82 -4.75 -30.54
C GLN A 26 10.02 -5.81 -31.64
N ALA A 27 11.22 -5.89 -32.23
CA ALA A 27 11.55 -6.93 -33.22
C ALA A 27 11.51 -8.35 -32.62
N ALA A 28 11.79 -8.49 -31.33
CA ALA A 28 11.70 -9.75 -30.61
C ALA A 28 10.27 -10.15 -30.20
N ALA A 29 9.27 -9.28 -30.40
CA ALA A 29 7.87 -9.60 -30.14
C ALA A 29 7.27 -10.44 -31.27
N GLU A 30 6.35 -11.35 -30.94
CA GLU A 30 5.74 -12.26 -31.93
C GLU A 30 5.06 -11.51 -33.10
N PRO A 31 5.20 -11.95 -34.37
CA PRO A 31 6.13 -12.97 -34.83
C PRO A 31 7.58 -12.45 -34.73
N ALA A 32 8.40 -13.15 -33.95
CA ALA A 32 9.73 -12.64 -33.60
C ALA A 32 10.71 -12.70 -34.79
N ASP A 33 11.38 -11.58 -35.06
CA ASP A 33 12.55 -11.50 -35.95
C ASP A 33 13.80 -11.29 -35.10
N LEU A 34 14.28 -12.38 -34.49
CA LEU A 34 15.43 -12.35 -33.58
C LEU A 34 16.74 -11.95 -34.29
N ASP A 35 16.86 -12.25 -35.59
CA ASP A 35 18.02 -11.85 -36.38
C ASP A 35 18.03 -10.33 -36.57
N TYR A 36 16.87 -9.73 -36.87
CA TYR A 36 16.77 -8.29 -36.95
C TYR A 36 16.92 -7.60 -35.60
N ALA A 37 16.41 -8.20 -34.52
CA ALA A 37 16.67 -7.72 -33.17
C ALA A 37 18.18 -7.68 -32.86
N LYS A 38 18.94 -8.71 -33.24
CA LYS A 38 20.41 -8.73 -33.11
C LYS A 38 21.09 -7.64 -33.92
N GLU A 39 20.66 -7.41 -35.17
CA GLU A 39 21.19 -6.31 -36.00
C GLU A 39 20.97 -4.95 -35.34
N LEU A 40 19.80 -4.72 -34.75
CA LEU A 40 19.47 -3.48 -34.04
C LEU A 40 20.31 -3.32 -32.77
N LEU A 41 20.50 -4.39 -32.00
CA LEU A 41 21.33 -4.36 -30.80
C LEU A 41 22.79 -4.06 -31.12
N ALA A 42 23.36 -4.65 -32.18
CA ALA A 42 24.72 -4.36 -32.62
C ALA A 42 24.91 -2.89 -33.02
N LYS A 43 23.88 -2.25 -33.61
CA LYS A 43 23.88 -0.79 -33.83
C LYS A 43 23.82 -0.03 -32.52
N GLY A 44 23.01 -0.50 -31.56
CA GLY A 44 22.97 0.04 -30.20
C GLY A 44 24.33 0.02 -29.50
N GLU A 45 25.06 -1.10 -29.56
CA GLU A 45 26.41 -1.26 -29.00
C GLU A 45 27.37 -0.17 -29.51
N SER A 46 27.33 0.11 -30.81
CA SER A 46 28.18 1.13 -31.43
C SER A 46 27.90 2.55 -30.93
N ASN A 47 26.76 2.77 -30.26
CA ASN A 47 26.34 4.04 -29.67
C ASN A 47 26.43 4.05 -28.14
N CYS A 48 27.04 3.03 -27.53
CA CYS A 48 27.28 3.01 -26.10
C CYS A 48 28.39 4.00 -25.71
N SER A 49 28.19 4.73 -24.61
CA SER A 49 29.16 5.72 -24.10
C SER A 49 29.12 5.89 -22.58
N PHE A 50 28.06 5.43 -21.93
CA PHE A 50 27.85 5.50 -20.48
C PHE A 50 27.27 4.17 -19.99
N PRO A 51 27.41 3.82 -18.69
CA PRO A 51 26.94 2.54 -18.14
C PRO A 51 25.49 2.18 -18.53
N ALA A 52 24.57 3.15 -18.43
CA ALA A 52 23.17 2.94 -18.78
C ALA A 52 22.93 2.54 -20.25
N HIS A 53 23.80 2.97 -21.18
CA HIS A 53 23.72 2.56 -22.58
C HIS A 53 24.05 1.08 -22.73
N TYR A 54 25.16 0.65 -22.12
CA TYR A 54 25.60 -0.74 -22.13
C TYR A 54 24.55 -1.64 -21.47
N VAL A 55 24.01 -1.25 -20.32
CA VAL A 55 22.91 -1.96 -19.63
C VAL A 55 21.69 -2.11 -20.55
N SER A 56 21.25 -1.02 -21.20
CA SER A 56 20.07 -1.06 -22.08
C SER A 56 20.22 -2.06 -23.23
N VAL A 57 21.40 -2.12 -23.84
CA VAL A 57 21.69 -3.05 -24.94
C VAL A 57 21.86 -4.48 -24.40
N ALA A 58 22.50 -4.66 -23.26
CA ALA A 58 22.67 -5.96 -22.61
C ALA A 58 21.32 -6.60 -22.26
N GLU A 59 20.37 -5.84 -21.70
CA GLU A 59 18.99 -6.30 -21.47
C GLU A 59 18.30 -6.75 -22.76
N GLY A 60 18.58 -6.06 -23.88
CA GLY A 60 18.10 -6.46 -25.20
C GLY A 60 18.64 -7.83 -25.61
N TYR A 61 19.94 -8.08 -25.40
CA TYR A 61 20.56 -9.39 -25.67
C TYR A 61 20.01 -10.50 -24.78
N VAL A 62 19.77 -10.21 -23.49
CA VAL A 62 19.05 -11.14 -22.60
C VAL A 62 17.67 -11.49 -23.16
N ALA A 63 16.90 -10.49 -23.60
CA ALA A 63 15.53 -10.69 -24.08
C ALA A 63 15.44 -11.60 -25.33
N ILE A 64 16.50 -11.65 -26.14
CA ILE A 64 16.59 -12.55 -27.31
C ILE A 64 17.36 -13.85 -27.03
N GLY A 65 17.74 -14.09 -25.78
CA GLY A 65 18.40 -15.32 -25.32
C GLY A 65 19.92 -15.39 -25.52
N ASP A 66 20.59 -14.28 -25.86
CA ASP A 66 22.04 -14.23 -26.03
C ASP A 66 22.74 -13.74 -24.75
N ASN A 67 22.69 -14.59 -23.72
CA ASN A 67 23.22 -14.27 -22.40
C ASN A 67 24.74 -14.07 -22.38
N ALA A 68 25.47 -14.71 -23.31
CA ALA A 68 26.92 -14.54 -23.41
C ALA A 68 27.26 -13.11 -23.83
N LYS A 69 26.61 -12.61 -24.89
CA LYS A 69 26.82 -11.25 -25.35
C LYS A 69 26.32 -10.21 -24.35
N ALA A 70 25.20 -10.49 -23.67
CA ALA A 70 24.73 -9.65 -22.58
C ALA A 70 25.75 -9.56 -21.44
N ALA A 71 26.36 -10.68 -21.04
CA ALA A 71 27.36 -10.70 -19.98
C ALA A 71 28.58 -9.83 -20.29
N ASP A 72 29.10 -9.89 -21.52
CA ASP A 72 30.20 -9.04 -21.99
C ASP A 72 29.83 -7.54 -21.90
N LEU A 73 28.63 -7.16 -22.34
CA LEU A 73 28.18 -5.76 -22.26
C LEU A 73 27.94 -5.31 -20.81
N TYR A 74 27.50 -6.21 -19.93
CA TYR A 74 27.41 -5.90 -18.50
C TYR A 74 28.79 -5.73 -17.85
N ASP A 75 29.83 -6.46 -18.30
CA ASP A 75 31.21 -6.21 -17.90
C ASP A 75 31.68 -4.81 -18.33
N GLU A 76 31.38 -4.42 -19.57
CA GLU A 76 31.67 -3.07 -20.06
C GLU A 76 30.92 -2.00 -19.25
N ALA A 77 29.63 -2.24 -18.95
CA ALA A 77 28.81 -1.35 -18.11
C ALA A 77 29.44 -1.17 -16.72
N ALA A 78 29.77 -2.29 -16.05
CA ALA A 78 30.34 -2.29 -14.71
C ALA A 78 31.69 -1.55 -14.65
N ASN A 79 32.54 -1.74 -15.66
CA ASN A 79 33.83 -1.04 -15.77
C ASN A 79 33.68 0.45 -16.10
N ALA A 80 32.57 0.86 -16.71
CA ALA A 80 32.29 2.24 -17.05
C ALA A 80 31.64 3.03 -15.90
N CYS A 81 31.15 2.36 -14.85
CA CYS A 81 30.51 3.00 -13.70
C CYS A 81 31.46 3.95 -12.96
N PHE A 82 31.01 5.17 -12.71
CA PHE A 82 31.78 6.21 -12.03
C PHE A 82 31.23 6.55 -10.64
N ASP A 83 29.93 6.35 -10.41
CA ASP A 83 29.29 6.64 -9.12
C ASP A 83 28.45 5.48 -8.56
N ALA A 84 28.04 5.64 -7.30
CA ALA A 84 27.26 4.65 -6.57
C ALA A 84 25.92 4.33 -7.26
N LYS A 85 25.29 5.31 -7.91
CA LYS A 85 24.00 5.13 -8.57
C LYS A 85 24.16 4.25 -9.80
N GLU A 86 25.16 4.55 -10.64
CA GLU A 86 25.46 3.75 -11.83
C GLU A 86 25.84 2.30 -11.47
N LYS A 87 26.63 2.12 -10.40
CA LYS A 87 26.96 0.79 -9.87
C LYS A 87 25.70 0.05 -9.41
N ALA A 88 24.82 0.71 -8.65
CA ALA A 88 23.60 0.09 -8.16
C ALA A 88 22.64 -0.31 -9.28
N GLU A 89 22.40 0.57 -10.26
CA GLU A 89 21.52 0.31 -11.39
C GLU A 89 22.07 -0.81 -12.29
N THR A 90 23.39 -0.81 -12.54
CA THR A 90 24.07 -1.88 -13.29
C THR A 90 24.01 -3.20 -12.54
N GLY A 91 24.32 -3.21 -11.24
CA GLY A 91 24.26 -4.40 -10.39
C GLY A 91 22.85 -4.98 -10.28
N TYR A 92 21.84 -4.12 -10.17
CA TYR A 92 20.44 -4.52 -10.20
C TYR A 92 20.07 -5.23 -11.51
N SER A 93 20.40 -4.62 -12.66
CA SER A 93 20.08 -5.21 -13.97
C SER A 93 20.82 -6.53 -14.22
N ILE A 94 22.10 -6.64 -13.81
CA ILE A 94 22.85 -7.90 -13.86
C ILE A 94 22.14 -9.01 -13.06
N ALA A 95 21.80 -8.74 -11.80
CA ALA A 95 21.13 -9.75 -10.97
C ALA A 95 19.73 -10.09 -11.48
N LYS A 96 18.97 -9.11 -11.95
CA LYS A 96 17.56 -9.27 -12.34
C LYS A 96 17.40 -9.85 -13.75
N CYS A 97 18.10 -9.29 -14.73
CA CYS A 97 17.94 -9.60 -16.14
C CYS A 97 18.86 -10.73 -16.58
N LEU A 98 20.17 -10.64 -16.29
CA LEU A 98 21.11 -11.72 -16.64
C LEU A 98 20.96 -12.94 -15.70
N GLY A 99 20.53 -12.71 -14.46
CA GLY A 99 20.40 -13.74 -13.43
C GLY A 99 21.69 -14.01 -12.65
N ASP A 100 22.76 -13.24 -12.89
CA ASP A 100 24.03 -13.33 -12.17
C ASP A 100 23.93 -12.56 -10.85
N ARG A 101 23.42 -13.23 -9.83
CA ARG A 101 23.19 -12.62 -8.52
C ARG A 101 24.48 -12.29 -7.77
N ASP A 102 25.56 -13.03 -8.00
CA ASP A 102 26.83 -12.79 -7.29
C ASP A 102 27.50 -11.52 -7.80
N LYS A 103 27.56 -11.35 -9.13
CA LYS A 103 28.09 -10.14 -9.75
C LYS A 103 27.21 -8.92 -9.47
N GLY A 104 25.89 -9.07 -9.57
CA GLY A 104 24.96 -8.00 -9.25
C GLY A 104 25.02 -7.57 -7.77
N ARG A 105 25.20 -8.53 -6.86
CA ARG A 105 25.42 -8.26 -5.43
C ARG A 105 26.69 -7.45 -5.19
N ALA A 106 27.81 -7.83 -5.80
CA ALA A 106 29.08 -7.14 -5.60
C ALA A 106 28.97 -5.64 -5.90
N LEU A 107 28.38 -5.29 -7.05
CA LEU A 107 28.17 -3.89 -7.44
C LEU A 107 27.18 -3.15 -6.53
N LEU A 108 26.10 -3.82 -6.10
CA LEU A 108 25.16 -3.22 -5.14
C LEU A 108 25.83 -2.94 -3.79
N GLU A 109 26.68 -3.85 -3.29
CA GLU A 109 27.40 -3.66 -2.04
C GLU A 109 28.43 -2.52 -2.12
N GLU A 110 29.13 -2.38 -3.26
CA GLU A 110 29.98 -1.21 -3.52
C GLU A 110 29.17 0.10 -3.51
N ALA A 111 28.05 0.13 -4.23
CA ALA A 111 27.16 1.30 -4.26
C ALA A 111 26.66 1.69 -2.86
N ILE A 112 26.26 0.70 -2.06
CA ILE A 112 25.82 0.89 -0.67
C ILE A 112 26.94 1.47 0.21
N ALA A 113 28.19 1.06 -0.02
CA ALA A 113 29.34 1.56 0.73
C ALA A 113 29.72 3.00 0.36
N GLU A 114 29.46 3.41 -0.89
CA GLU A 114 29.84 4.71 -1.43
C GLU A 114 28.80 5.82 -1.22
N THR A 115 27.55 5.47 -0.86
CA THR A 115 26.50 6.46 -0.60
C THR A 115 26.16 6.65 0.87
N THR A 116 25.90 7.90 1.25
CA THR A 116 25.26 8.27 2.52
C THR A 116 23.86 8.84 2.32
N ASN A 117 23.42 8.99 1.07
CA ASN A 117 22.11 9.51 0.72
C ASN A 117 21.02 8.49 1.08
N THR A 118 20.12 8.87 1.97
CA THR A 118 19.05 7.99 2.48
C THR A 118 18.08 7.56 1.38
N THR A 119 17.80 8.41 0.39
CA THR A 119 16.90 8.08 -0.73
C THR A 119 17.52 7.03 -1.66
N GLU A 120 18.82 7.16 -1.91
CA GLU A 120 19.58 6.17 -2.68
C GLU A 120 19.65 4.83 -1.93
N LEU A 121 19.99 4.84 -0.64
CA LEU A 121 20.02 3.63 0.19
C LEU A 121 18.69 2.88 0.21
N LEU A 122 17.57 3.61 0.20
CA LEU A 122 16.23 3.00 0.10
C LEU A 122 15.96 2.40 -1.28
N SER A 123 16.42 3.07 -2.34
CA SER A 123 16.31 2.55 -3.71
C SER A 123 17.11 1.25 -3.84
N TYR A 124 18.32 1.22 -3.29
CA TYR A 124 19.20 0.05 -3.30
C TYR A 124 18.63 -1.08 -2.44
N ALA A 125 17.96 -0.78 -1.32
CA ALA A 125 17.23 -1.77 -0.54
C ALA A 125 16.14 -2.46 -1.38
N GLY A 126 15.44 -1.70 -2.23
CA GLY A 126 14.48 -2.24 -3.19
C GLY A 126 15.12 -3.14 -4.23
N TYR A 127 16.26 -2.74 -4.81
CA TYR A 127 17.03 -3.56 -5.75
C TYR A 127 17.50 -4.89 -5.13
N VAL A 128 18.02 -4.83 -3.90
CA VAL A 128 18.44 -6.01 -3.13
C VAL A 128 17.25 -6.95 -2.88
N GLN A 129 16.08 -6.43 -2.52
CA GLN A 129 14.90 -7.26 -2.28
C GLN A 129 14.36 -7.90 -3.56
N ASP A 130 14.28 -7.15 -4.65
CA ASP A 130 13.70 -7.63 -5.91
C ASP A 130 14.63 -8.57 -6.70
N ALA A 131 15.92 -8.22 -6.84
CA ALA A 131 16.85 -8.97 -7.68
C ALA A 131 17.62 -10.05 -6.89
N LEU A 132 18.10 -9.71 -5.69
CA LEU A 132 18.92 -10.63 -4.88
C LEU A 132 18.08 -11.50 -3.94
N GLN A 133 16.82 -11.10 -3.68
CA GLN A 133 15.94 -11.75 -2.70
C GLN A 133 16.56 -11.83 -1.29
N ASP A 134 17.48 -10.90 -0.97
CA ASP A 134 18.17 -10.84 0.30
C ASP A 134 17.41 -9.93 1.28
N ASN A 135 16.44 -10.53 1.96
CA ASN A 135 15.64 -9.83 2.96
C ASN A 135 16.48 -9.27 4.12
N ALA A 136 17.59 -9.92 4.49
CA ALA A 136 18.41 -9.47 5.61
C ALA A 136 19.14 -8.16 5.27
N LEU A 137 19.78 -8.10 4.10
CA LEU A 137 20.46 -6.90 3.64
C LEU A 137 19.47 -5.77 3.34
N ALA A 138 18.37 -6.05 2.64
CA ALA A 138 17.32 -5.06 2.39
C ALA A 138 16.77 -4.47 3.70
N ASN A 139 16.47 -5.31 4.69
CA ASN A 139 16.00 -4.86 6.00
C ASN A 139 17.01 -3.99 6.73
N LYS A 140 18.31 -4.31 6.66
CA LYS A 140 19.37 -3.49 7.25
C LYS A 140 19.39 -2.08 6.65
N LEU A 141 19.23 -1.97 5.34
CA LEU A 141 19.19 -0.67 4.64
C LEU A 141 17.94 0.13 4.97
N PHE A 142 16.76 -0.51 4.95
CA PHE A 142 15.51 0.12 5.36
C PHE A 142 15.62 0.65 6.79
N SER A 143 16.05 -0.18 7.75
CA SER A 143 16.17 0.20 9.16
C SER A 143 17.12 1.38 9.38
N LYS A 144 18.18 1.53 8.57
CA LYS A 144 19.08 2.68 8.65
C LYS A 144 18.37 4.00 8.33
N VAL A 145 17.39 3.97 7.43
CA VAL A 145 16.65 5.16 6.98
C VAL A 145 15.37 5.38 7.80
N THR A 146 14.73 4.29 8.24
CA THR A 146 13.46 4.34 8.98
C THR A 146 13.65 4.31 10.50
N ALA A 147 14.87 4.41 11.01
CA ALA A 147 15.17 4.36 12.46
C ALA A 147 14.37 5.34 13.32
N ASN A 148 13.94 6.46 12.73
CA ASN A 148 13.16 7.50 13.43
C ASN A 148 11.64 7.36 13.21
N CYS A 149 11.18 6.44 12.35
CA CYS A 149 9.76 6.21 12.11
C CYS A 149 9.20 5.29 13.20
N LYS A 150 8.23 5.80 13.99
CA LYS A 150 7.64 5.08 15.14
C LYS A 150 6.17 4.74 14.96
N SER A 151 5.51 5.39 14.01
CA SER A 151 4.08 5.25 13.74
C SER A 151 3.80 5.12 12.24
N ILE A 152 2.63 4.60 11.88
CA ILE A 152 2.16 4.56 10.48
C ILE A 152 2.24 5.96 9.83
N ALA A 153 1.92 7.01 10.59
CA ALA A 153 2.00 8.39 10.13
C ALA A 153 3.44 8.84 9.78
N ASP A 154 4.44 8.41 10.56
CA ASP A 154 5.85 8.73 10.26
C ASP A 154 6.30 8.07 8.95
N TYR A 155 5.91 6.82 8.74
CA TYR A 155 6.18 6.10 7.49
C TYR A 155 5.42 6.70 6.31
N GLN A 156 4.16 7.11 6.51
CA GLN A 156 3.35 7.76 5.48
C GLN A 156 3.98 9.07 5.02
N LYS A 157 4.47 9.88 5.97
CA LYS A 157 5.19 11.12 5.68
C LYS A 157 6.46 10.85 4.87
N LEU A 158 7.30 9.92 5.34
CA LEU A 158 8.52 9.55 4.63
C LEU A 158 8.23 9.02 3.22
N ALA A 159 7.22 8.15 3.07
CA ALA A 159 6.80 7.64 1.78
C ALA A 159 6.30 8.76 0.85
N THR A 160 5.58 9.76 1.39
CA THR A 160 5.15 10.94 0.63
C THR A 160 6.35 11.72 0.10
N ASP A 161 7.35 11.99 0.93
CA ASP A 161 8.56 12.72 0.55
C ASP A 161 9.34 11.98 -0.55
N ILE A 162 9.47 10.65 -0.44
CA ILE A 162 10.11 9.80 -1.46
C ILE A 162 9.28 9.76 -2.76
N LYS A 163 7.95 9.71 -2.65
CA LYS A 163 7.09 9.72 -3.84
C LYS A 163 7.20 11.04 -4.58
N ASN A 164 7.28 12.16 -3.85
CA ASN A 164 7.46 13.50 -4.41
C ASN A 164 8.82 13.70 -5.09
N SER A 165 9.85 12.92 -4.73
CA SER A 165 11.12 12.89 -5.46
C SER A 165 11.11 12.02 -6.72
N GLY A 166 9.94 11.47 -7.09
CA GLY A 166 9.73 10.68 -8.30
C GLY A 166 9.89 9.17 -8.11
N ASN A 167 10.20 8.69 -6.90
CA ASN A 167 10.45 7.27 -6.66
C ASN A 167 9.25 6.58 -5.96
N SER A 168 8.18 6.37 -6.72
CA SER A 168 6.94 5.74 -6.21
C SER A 168 7.15 4.30 -5.71
N THR A 169 8.04 3.54 -6.37
CA THR A 169 8.35 2.15 -5.99
C THR A 169 8.97 2.09 -4.60
N THR A 170 9.99 2.91 -4.35
CA THR A 170 10.64 2.98 -3.05
C THR A 170 9.72 3.54 -1.97
N ALA A 171 8.88 4.52 -2.30
CA ALA A 171 7.87 5.03 -1.38
C ALA A 171 6.93 3.92 -0.90
N LEU A 172 6.45 3.06 -1.81
CA LEU A 172 5.60 1.91 -1.45
C LEU A 172 6.34 0.92 -0.55
N MET A 173 7.58 0.56 -0.88
CA MET A 173 8.39 -0.36 -0.07
C MET A 173 8.60 0.16 1.36
N VAL A 174 8.91 1.45 1.51
CA VAL A 174 9.05 2.09 2.83
C VAL A 174 7.72 2.08 3.57
N PHE A 175 6.62 2.45 2.91
CA PHE A 175 5.34 2.47 3.58
C PHE A 175 4.93 1.08 4.07
N LYS A 176 5.17 0.02 3.28
CA LYS A 176 4.91 -1.37 3.67
C LYS A 176 5.69 -1.83 4.91
N LYS A 177 6.76 -1.13 5.33
CA LYS A 177 7.41 -1.39 6.64
C LYS A 177 6.57 -1.00 7.84
N ALA A 178 5.57 -0.15 7.64
CA ALA A 178 4.61 0.24 8.66
C ALA A 178 3.45 -0.75 8.82
N ALA A 179 3.43 -1.84 8.04
CA ALA A 179 2.36 -2.81 8.08
C ALA A 179 2.18 -3.34 9.53
N PRO A 180 0.99 -3.14 10.13
CA PRO A 180 0.72 -3.60 11.48
C PRO A 180 0.53 -5.12 11.51
N SER A 181 0.43 -5.69 12.72
CA SER A 181 -0.06 -7.06 12.87
C SER A 181 -1.50 -7.15 12.36
N SER A 182 -1.84 -8.23 11.66
CA SER A 182 -3.19 -8.49 11.14
C SER A 182 -4.26 -8.55 12.24
N SER A 183 -3.87 -8.80 13.49
CA SER A 183 -4.75 -8.74 14.66
C SER A 183 -5.15 -7.33 15.10
N GLU A 184 -4.35 -6.31 14.76
CA GLU A 184 -4.56 -4.90 15.14
C GLU A 184 -5.44 -4.20 14.08
N THR A 185 -6.68 -4.67 13.94
CA THR A 185 -7.58 -4.29 12.84
C THR A 185 -7.79 -2.78 12.64
N ALA A 186 -7.80 -1.97 13.71
CA ALA A 186 -7.88 -0.51 13.60
C ALA A 186 -6.63 0.10 12.93
N ASP A 187 -5.45 -0.40 13.29
CA ASP A 187 -4.20 0.00 12.65
C ASP A 187 -4.14 -0.53 11.22
N VAL A 188 -4.68 -1.73 10.95
CA VAL A 188 -4.80 -2.28 9.59
C VAL A 188 -5.64 -1.35 8.71
N VAL A 189 -6.81 -0.90 9.17
CA VAL A 189 -7.65 0.06 8.41
C VAL A 189 -6.90 1.38 8.18
N THR A 190 -6.16 1.87 9.18
CA THR A 190 -5.34 3.08 9.06
C THR A 190 -4.24 2.91 8.00
N PHE A 191 -3.54 1.78 8.03
CA PHE A 191 -2.51 1.43 7.05
C PHE A 191 -3.10 1.28 5.64
N ALA A 192 -4.23 0.58 5.50
CA ALA A 192 -4.95 0.41 4.23
C ALA A 192 -5.40 1.76 3.64
N LYS A 193 -5.87 2.69 4.48
CA LYS A 193 -6.18 4.05 4.05
C LYS A 193 -4.93 4.77 3.50
N GLY A 194 -3.80 4.65 4.20
CA GLY A 194 -2.53 5.20 3.71
C GLY A 194 -2.10 4.62 2.35
N LEU A 195 -2.33 3.31 2.12
CA LEU A 195 -2.08 2.66 0.83
C LEU A 195 -2.96 3.28 -0.28
N LYS A 196 -4.26 3.43 -0.01
CA LYS A 196 -5.22 4.05 -0.93
C LYS A 196 -4.83 5.49 -1.25
N ASP A 197 -4.60 6.30 -0.22
CA ASP A 197 -4.35 7.75 -0.35
C ASP A 197 -3.03 8.03 -1.08
N LEU A 198 -1.98 7.24 -0.81
CA LEU A 198 -0.65 7.46 -1.40
C LEU A 198 -0.49 6.81 -2.78
N PHE A 199 -1.02 5.61 -2.99
CA PHE A 199 -0.69 4.79 -4.16
C PHE A 199 -1.89 4.43 -5.03
N GLY A 200 -3.12 4.58 -4.53
CA GLY A 200 -4.34 4.23 -5.27
C GLY A 200 -4.42 2.74 -5.64
N ASP A 201 -3.75 1.87 -4.88
CA ASP A 201 -3.69 0.43 -5.15
C ASP A 201 -4.83 -0.32 -4.45
N ASP A 202 -5.98 -0.38 -5.09
CA ASP A 202 -7.17 -1.02 -4.54
C ASP A 202 -6.99 -2.53 -4.32
N LYS A 203 -6.12 -3.17 -5.12
CA LYS A 203 -5.81 -4.60 -4.94
C LYS A 203 -5.04 -4.83 -3.65
N GLU A 204 -4.02 -4.02 -3.39
CA GLU A 204 -3.23 -4.13 -2.17
C GLU A 204 -4.06 -3.76 -0.93
N VAL A 205 -4.93 -2.74 -1.03
CA VAL A 205 -5.88 -2.37 0.02
C VAL A 205 -6.81 -3.54 0.36
N ALA A 206 -7.39 -4.18 -0.66
CA ALA A 206 -8.25 -5.35 -0.47
C ALA A 206 -7.51 -6.53 0.16
N ALA A 207 -6.29 -6.83 -0.31
CA ALA A 207 -5.47 -7.91 0.24
C ALA A 207 -5.10 -7.65 1.71
N THR A 208 -4.76 -6.42 2.06
CA THR A 208 -4.42 -6.00 3.42
C THR A 208 -5.59 -6.17 4.38
N LEU A 209 -6.80 -5.75 3.97
CA LEU A 209 -8.00 -5.89 4.79
C LEU A 209 -8.42 -7.37 4.94
N ALA A 210 -8.33 -8.16 3.86
CA ALA A 210 -8.69 -9.59 3.87
C ALA A 210 -7.75 -10.46 4.74
N ASP A 211 -6.46 -10.12 4.81
CA ASP A 211 -5.52 -10.83 5.70
C ASP A 211 -5.89 -10.63 7.19
N ALA A 212 -6.37 -9.44 7.55
CA ALA A 212 -6.83 -9.13 8.91
C ALA A 212 -8.17 -9.77 9.26
N GLU A 213 -9.07 -9.95 8.28
CA GLU A 213 -10.36 -10.64 8.49
C GLU A 213 -10.17 -12.03 9.10
N SER A 214 -9.19 -12.80 8.61
CA SER A 214 -8.94 -14.17 9.08
C SER A 214 -8.57 -14.25 10.58
N ASN A 215 -8.23 -13.11 11.19
CA ASN A 215 -7.83 -13.01 12.60
C ASN A 215 -8.90 -12.33 13.48
N CYS A 216 -10.08 -12.04 12.93
CA CYS A 216 -11.18 -11.46 13.69
C CYS A 216 -11.84 -12.50 14.60
N MET A 217 -11.87 -12.20 15.89
CA MET A 217 -12.43 -13.03 16.96
C MET A 217 -13.42 -12.27 17.85
N PHE A 218 -13.44 -10.93 17.78
CA PHE A 218 -14.26 -10.08 18.63
C PHE A 218 -15.03 -9.03 17.80
N PRO A 219 -16.24 -8.61 18.23
CA PRO A 219 -17.04 -7.60 17.54
C PRO A 219 -16.28 -6.29 17.22
N ALA A 220 -15.42 -5.82 18.14
CA ALA A 220 -14.61 -4.62 17.93
C ALA A 220 -13.64 -4.70 16.72
N GLN A 221 -13.24 -5.91 16.32
CA GLN A 221 -12.33 -6.12 15.18
C GLN A 221 -13.03 -6.00 13.82
N PHE A 222 -14.37 -6.02 13.80
CA PHE A 222 -15.14 -5.82 12.58
C PHE A 222 -15.20 -4.35 12.13
N VAL A 223 -14.38 -3.47 12.72
CA VAL A 223 -14.01 -2.15 12.14
C VAL A 223 -13.48 -2.28 10.70
N LEU A 224 -12.97 -3.46 10.32
CA LEU A 224 -12.64 -3.82 8.94
C LEU A 224 -13.80 -3.61 7.95
N ALA A 225 -15.06 -3.77 8.38
CA ALA A 225 -16.22 -3.48 7.56
C ALA A 225 -16.21 -2.01 7.07
N GLY A 226 -15.83 -1.09 7.96
CA GLY A 226 -15.61 0.31 7.61
C GLY A 226 -14.45 0.50 6.64
N GLY A 227 -13.40 -0.32 6.73
CA GLY A 227 -12.30 -0.34 5.76
C GLY A 227 -12.76 -0.73 4.36
N PHE A 228 -13.46 -1.86 4.23
CA PHE A 228 -14.01 -2.34 2.95
C PHE A 228 -15.00 -1.34 2.35
N MET A 229 -15.94 -0.83 3.15
CA MET A 229 -16.93 0.12 2.64
C MET A 229 -16.29 1.46 2.24
N ASN A 230 -15.51 2.09 3.13
CA ASN A 230 -15.04 3.46 2.91
C ASN A 230 -13.87 3.56 1.93
N LEU A 231 -13.02 2.52 1.82
CA LEU A 231 -11.83 2.55 0.97
C LEU A 231 -12.06 1.88 -0.40
N LEU A 232 -12.93 0.88 -0.47
CA LEU A 232 -13.17 0.08 -1.67
C LEU A 232 -14.61 0.19 -2.20
N GLY A 233 -15.55 0.74 -1.42
CA GLY A 233 -16.97 0.74 -1.78
C GLY A 233 -17.60 -0.64 -1.74
N ASP A 234 -16.97 -1.61 -1.07
CA ASP A 234 -17.39 -3.00 -1.04
C ASP A 234 -18.46 -3.21 0.04
N LYS A 235 -19.70 -2.89 -0.32
CA LYS A 235 -20.86 -3.01 0.56
C LYS A 235 -21.14 -4.45 0.96
N ASP A 236 -21.06 -5.38 0.01
CA ASP A 236 -21.35 -6.79 0.24
C ASP A 236 -20.37 -7.37 1.29
N LYS A 237 -19.08 -7.01 1.18
CA LYS A 237 -18.08 -7.46 2.15
C LYS A 237 -18.25 -6.81 3.52
N ALA A 238 -18.61 -5.53 3.56
CA ALA A 238 -18.92 -4.86 4.81
C ALA A 238 -20.12 -5.49 5.53
N GLU A 239 -21.16 -5.88 4.80
CA GLU A 239 -22.34 -6.57 5.34
C GLU A 239 -22.00 -7.96 5.89
N ASP A 240 -21.25 -8.77 5.13
CA ASP A 240 -20.77 -10.08 5.57
C ASP A 240 -19.99 -9.99 6.90
N LEU A 241 -19.07 -9.03 7.01
CA LEU A 241 -18.30 -8.79 8.23
C LEU A 241 -19.19 -8.37 9.42
N LEU A 242 -20.15 -7.47 9.21
CA LEU A 242 -21.04 -7.04 10.29
C LEU A 242 -21.97 -8.17 10.75
N GLU A 243 -22.42 -9.05 9.85
CA GLU A 243 -23.23 -10.22 10.23
C GLU A 243 -22.38 -11.26 10.97
N GLN A 244 -21.12 -11.47 10.57
CA GLN A 244 -20.18 -12.27 11.34
C GLN A 244 -19.99 -11.70 12.75
N GLY A 245 -19.74 -10.40 12.88
CA GLY A 245 -19.56 -9.72 14.17
C GLY A 245 -20.77 -9.82 15.09
N LYS A 246 -21.98 -9.75 14.52
CA LYS A 246 -23.24 -9.93 15.25
C LYS A 246 -23.35 -11.28 15.95
N ASN A 247 -22.80 -12.35 15.38
CA ASN A 247 -22.77 -13.67 16.03
C ASN A 247 -21.89 -13.71 17.29
N PHE A 248 -21.00 -12.73 17.48
CA PHE A 248 -20.10 -12.63 18.63
C PHE A 248 -20.50 -11.55 19.63
N ALA A 249 -21.47 -10.69 19.31
CA ALA A 249 -21.89 -9.62 20.21
C ALA A 249 -22.69 -10.17 21.40
N MET A 250 -22.16 -10.00 22.60
CA MET A 250 -22.76 -10.48 23.85
C MET A 250 -22.99 -9.38 24.88
N SER A 251 -22.58 -8.15 24.58
CA SER A 251 -22.74 -6.99 25.47
C SER A 251 -23.38 -5.80 24.76
N GLY A 252 -23.91 -4.87 25.55
CA GLY A 252 -24.49 -3.64 25.04
C GLY A 252 -23.48 -2.76 24.30
N GLU A 253 -22.19 -2.79 24.67
CA GLU A 253 -21.15 -2.03 23.97
C GLU A 253 -20.87 -2.63 22.59
N GLU A 254 -20.79 -3.95 22.48
CA GLU A 254 -20.64 -4.62 21.17
C GLU A 254 -21.87 -4.42 20.28
N ASN A 255 -23.08 -4.44 20.86
CA ASN A 255 -24.31 -4.15 20.12
C ASN A 255 -24.39 -2.68 19.68
N LEU A 256 -23.90 -1.74 20.49
CA LEU A 256 -23.78 -0.33 20.12
C LEU A 256 -22.86 -0.14 18.91
N ASP A 257 -21.70 -0.77 18.94
CA ASP A 257 -20.70 -0.67 17.87
C ASP A 257 -21.23 -1.24 16.55
N LEU A 258 -21.84 -2.44 16.60
CA LEU A 258 -22.43 -3.07 15.42
C LEU A 258 -23.63 -2.29 14.89
N ALA A 259 -24.53 -1.81 15.75
CA ALA A 259 -25.66 -0.96 15.35
C ALA A 259 -25.18 0.28 14.59
N THR A 260 -24.11 0.90 15.10
CA THR A 260 -23.47 2.04 14.45
C THR A 260 -22.89 1.65 13.09
N GLY A 261 -22.28 0.47 12.97
CA GLY A 261 -21.84 -0.08 11.69
C GLY A 261 -22.98 -0.24 10.68
N TYR A 262 -24.07 -0.91 11.06
CA TYR A 262 -25.25 -1.10 10.20
C TYR A 262 -25.86 0.23 9.75
N ALA A 263 -26.04 1.18 10.66
CA ALA A 263 -26.63 2.47 10.34
C ALA A 263 -25.71 3.33 9.47
N SER A 264 -24.45 3.51 9.87
CA SER A 264 -23.53 4.47 9.22
C SER A 264 -22.89 3.94 7.94
N LEU A 265 -22.60 2.64 7.85
CA LEU A 265 -21.93 2.05 6.70
C LEU A 265 -22.92 1.50 5.67
N LEU A 266 -23.96 0.80 6.13
CA LEU A 266 -24.90 0.11 5.23
C LEU A 266 -26.20 0.89 4.98
N GLY A 267 -26.50 1.87 5.83
CA GLY A 267 -27.79 2.57 5.85
C GLY A 267 -28.94 1.70 6.36
N ASP A 268 -28.64 0.59 7.04
CA ASP A 268 -29.65 -0.33 7.56
C ASP A 268 -30.18 0.14 8.92
N GLN A 269 -31.20 0.99 8.83
CA GLN A 269 -31.90 1.56 9.98
C GLN A 269 -32.66 0.49 10.78
N ALA A 270 -33.13 -0.60 10.16
CA ALA A 270 -33.93 -1.60 10.85
C ALA A 270 -33.05 -2.44 11.78
N THR A 271 -31.98 -3.02 11.24
CA THR A 271 -31.04 -3.83 12.03
C THR A 271 -30.35 -2.99 13.10
N ALA A 272 -29.98 -1.74 12.79
CA ALA A 272 -29.40 -0.84 13.77
C ALA A 272 -30.36 -0.53 14.93
N ASN A 273 -31.66 -0.33 14.66
CA ASN A 273 -32.67 -0.06 15.70
C ASN A 273 -32.79 -1.25 16.69
N ASP A 274 -32.80 -2.47 16.17
CA ASP A 274 -32.87 -3.68 16.99
C ASP A 274 -31.66 -3.80 17.92
N MET A 275 -30.45 -3.57 17.39
CA MET A 275 -29.21 -3.67 18.17
C MET A 275 -29.04 -2.51 19.16
N TYR A 276 -29.38 -1.27 18.78
CA TYR A 276 -29.42 -0.13 19.71
C TYR A 276 -30.43 -0.36 20.84
N SER A 277 -31.55 -1.05 20.57
CA SER A 277 -32.53 -1.42 21.61
C SER A 277 -31.95 -2.43 22.60
N VAL A 278 -31.16 -3.40 22.13
CA VAL A 278 -30.42 -4.33 23.01
C VAL A 278 -29.44 -3.54 23.89
N ALA A 279 -28.63 -2.67 23.30
CA ALA A 279 -27.68 -1.82 24.04
C ALA A 279 -28.38 -0.95 25.11
N LEU A 280 -29.51 -0.33 24.77
CA LEU A 280 -30.31 0.49 25.70
C LEU A 280 -30.73 -0.31 26.95
N ASN A 281 -31.14 -1.56 26.75
CA ASN A 281 -31.65 -2.41 27.83
C ASN A 281 -30.53 -2.78 28.81
N GLU A 282 -29.33 -3.07 28.32
CA GLU A 282 -28.17 -3.44 29.15
C GLU A 282 -27.50 -2.25 29.82
N PHE A 283 -27.42 -1.10 29.13
CA PHE A 283 -26.74 0.07 29.66
C PHE A 283 -27.40 0.64 30.91
N SER A 284 -26.56 0.93 31.90
CA SER A 284 -26.99 1.52 33.17
C SER A 284 -26.06 2.63 33.66
N GLY A 285 -24.84 2.72 33.11
CA GLY A 285 -23.85 3.74 33.38
C GLY A 285 -24.15 5.06 32.66
N LYS A 286 -23.68 6.17 33.23
CA LYS A 286 -23.83 7.51 32.66
C LYS A 286 -23.19 7.62 31.28
N GLU A 287 -21.94 7.14 31.16
CA GLU A 287 -21.16 7.26 29.93
C GLU A 287 -21.76 6.41 28.80
N ASP A 288 -22.19 5.18 29.08
CA ASP A 288 -22.76 4.28 28.07
C ASP A 288 -24.08 4.82 27.51
N LEU A 289 -24.95 5.36 28.37
CA LEU A 289 -26.21 5.96 27.95
C LEU A 289 -25.98 7.23 27.09
N LEU A 290 -24.96 8.03 27.42
CA LEU A 290 -24.57 9.19 26.61
C LEU A 290 -23.99 8.76 25.25
N LYS A 291 -23.13 7.75 25.22
CA LYS A 291 -22.57 7.18 23.98
C LYS A 291 -23.70 6.68 23.09
N LEU A 292 -24.63 5.89 23.64
CA LEU A 292 -25.80 5.38 22.92
C LEU A 292 -26.67 6.49 22.33
N ALA A 293 -27.06 7.45 23.16
CA ALA A 293 -27.91 8.55 22.70
C ALA A 293 -27.25 9.34 21.57
N SER A 294 -25.95 9.60 21.70
CA SER A 294 -25.17 10.30 20.67
C SER A 294 -25.03 9.49 19.38
N ALA A 295 -24.80 8.18 19.48
CA ALA A 295 -24.70 7.31 18.31
C ALA A 295 -26.02 7.22 17.53
N VAL A 296 -27.16 7.04 18.22
CA VAL A 296 -28.49 7.07 17.59
C VAL A 296 -28.77 8.46 16.99
N ALA A 297 -28.43 9.53 17.70
CA ALA A 297 -28.58 10.89 17.19
C ALA A 297 -27.69 11.21 15.98
N ALA A 298 -26.55 10.54 15.82
CA ALA A 298 -25.71 10.73 14.64
C ALA A 298 -26.17 9.88 13.44
N ASN A 299 -26.66 8.66 13.68
CA ASN A 299 -26.76 7.64 12.63
C ASN A 299 -28.19 7.19 12.28
N MET A 300 -29.18 7.49 13.11
CA MET A 300 -30.56 7.01 12.92
C MET A 300 -31.50 8.12 12.45
N ASP A 301 -32.48 7.84 11.59
CA ASP A 301 -33.52 8.84 11.31
C ASP A 301 -34.51 8.96 12.48
N ASP A 302 -34.87 7.83 13.09
CA ASP A 302 -35.71 7.77 14.28
C ASP A 302 -34.88 7.94 15.56
N LYS A 303 -35.09 9.07 16.24
CA LYS A 303 -34.38 9.41 17.49
C LYS A 303 -35.01 8.87 18.76
N THR A 304 -36.04 8.01 18.65
CA THR A 304 -36.77 7.49 19.81
C THR A 304 -35.87 6.79 20.84
N ILE A 305 -34.88 6.00 20.38
CA ILE A 305 -33.93 5.35 21.30
C ILE A 305 -33.06 6.38 22.02
N ALA A 306 -32.62 7.43 21.34
CA ALA A 306 -31.82 8.48 21.95
C ALA A 306 -32.60 9.20 23.07
N GLY A 307 -33.87 9.53 22.82
CA GLY A 307 -34.77 10.08 23.85
C GLY A 307 -34.89 9.15 25.07
N LYS A 308 -35.14 7.86 24.84
CA LYS A 308 -35.21 6.87 25.94
C LYS A 308 -33.90 6.73 26.71
N ALA A 309 -32.77 6.80 26.03
CA ALA A 309 -31.45 6.77 26.67
C ALA A 309 -31.24 8.00 27.57
N TYR A 310 -31.64 9.19 27.10
CA TYR A 310 -31.62 10.41 27.91
C TYR A 310 -32.59 10.37 29.09
N ASP A 311 -33.79 9.84 28.93
CA ASP A 311 -34.74 9.66 30.04
C ASP A 311 -34.17 8.73 31.12
N LYS A 312 -33.60 7.60 30.69
CA LYS A 312 -32.93 6.64 31.57
C LYS A 312 -31.74 7.29 32.29
N LEU A 313 -30.98 8.13 31.59
CA LEU A 313 -29.90 8.90 32.17
C LEU A 313 -30.41 9.94 33.18
N ALA A 314 -31.40 10.74 32.83
CA ALA A 314 -31.99 11.77 33.68
C ALA A 314 -32.47 11.21 35.03
N SER A 315 -33.05 10.01 35.02
CA SER A 315 -33.49 9.31 36.24
C SER A 315 -32.37 9.00 37.25
N LYS A 316 -31.11 9.08 36.82
CA LYS A 316 -29.92 8.76 37.60
C LYS A 316 -29.09 9.99 37.99
N LEU A 317 -29.35 11.15 37.38
CA LEU A 317 -28.58 12.38 37.62
C LEU A 317 -29.19 13.18 38.77
N ASN A 318 -28.34 13.70 39.65
CA ASN A 318 -28.77 14.39 40.87
C ASN A 318 -27.96 15.66 41.17
N THR A 319 -26.99 16.03 40.33
CA THR A 319 -26.24 17.28 40.48
C THR A 319 -26.63 18.32 39.42
N PRO A 320 -26.61 19.62 39.75
CA PRO A 320 -26.86 20.68 38.77
C PRO A 320 -25.92 20.64 37.56
N SER A 321 -24.65 20.23 37.77
CA SER A 321 -23.67 20.10 36.69
C SER A 321 -24.05 18.98 35.72
N ASP A 322 -24.54 17.85 36.23
CA ASP A 322 -24.97 16.73 35.40
C ASP A 322 -26.23 17.07 34.60
N LEU A 323 -27.17 17.79 35.21
CA LEU A 323 -28.39 18.24 34.53
C LEU A 323 -28.09 19.26 33.42
N ALA A 324 -27.15 20.18 33.65
CA ALA A 324 -26.70 21.12 32.61
C ALA A 324 -25.99 20.41 31.45
N MET A 325 -25.15 19.42 31.74
CA MET A 325 -24.51 18.57 30.72
C MET A 325 -25.55 17.79 29.92
N LEU A 326 -26.56 17.21 30.57
CA LEU A 326 -27.65 16.50 29.92
C LEU A 326 -28.46 17.42 29.00
N ALA A 327 -28.89 18.58 29.51
CA ALA A 327 -29.66 19.55 28.72
C ALA A 327 -28.90 20.01 27.48
N LYS A 328 -27.59 20.25 27.62
CA LYS A 328 -26.73 20.56 26.48
C LYS A 328 -26.69 19.40 25.47
N ALA A 329 -26.49 18.16 25.94
CA ALA A 329 -26.42 17.00 25.06
C ALA A 329 -27.75 16.75 24.32
N VAL A 330 -28.90 16.90 24.99
CA VAL A 330 -30.23 16.79 24.37
C VAL A 330 -30.42 17.86 23.30
N ASN A 331 -30.15 19.12 23.61
CA ASN A 331 -30.26 20.22 22.66
C ASN A 331 -29.31 20.02 21.45
N ASP A 332 -28.07 19.62 21.69
CA ASP A 332 -27.07 19.42 20.64
C ASP A 332 -27.43 18.23 19.72
N ASN A 333 -28.01 17.16 20.26
CA ASN A 333 -28.24 15.91 19.53
C ASN A 333 -29.67 15.75 18.99
N LEU A 334 -30.68 16.32 19.64
CA LEU A 334 -32.08 16.20 19.29
C LEU A 334 -32.71 17.54 18.84
N GLY A 335 -32.11 18.67 19.21
CA GLY A 335 -32.67 20.00 18.92
C GLY A 335 -33.84 20.40 19.82
N ASP A 336 -34.05 19.68 20.93
CA ASP A 336 -35.13 19.85 21.91
C ASP A 336 -34.70 20.60 23.18
#